data_AF-A0A922VLY3-F1
#
_entry.id   AF-A0A922VLY3-F1
#
_cell.length_a   1.000
_cell.length_b   1.000
_cell.length_c   1.000
_cell.angle_alpha   90.00
_cell.angle_beta   90.00
_cell.angle_gamma   90.00
#
_symmetry.space_group_name_H-M   'P 1'
#
loop_
_entity.id
_entity.type
_entity.pdbx_description
1 polymer ?
#
loop_
_entity_poly.entity_id
_entity_poly.type
_entity_poly.pdbx_seq_one_letter_code
_entity_poly.pdbx_strand_id
1 'polypeptide(L)'
;MSDRQSDLLQLHIETPQGIFVRTIRPAAFLPEDIDRGWAAETVTRGAAAYWGLRDFVFRPAIRRRGRANRELGDTIIVVGPRAASVQVKSRRNPGDDERRERRWLDKKIGEAVRQSVGTIRALHLAGVVELENERGFTVPIRATDKTWVPVVVIDHPGLNAYTPSTEAVVLLRRDWEFLFEQLKSTYAVVEYLARVHARPGAVELGRESVRYYELAAADLVAPPKPLDPRLGAEGRSAPLLPQAPAPASDLVRVMLEDIAAIAPSEGHDAASRLDSIAAIDAVPVGVRLDLAEAVLKWLDDLTGSEDGVTRWWFRRMIWPDRPYLIFGAASRHDQVIANAFSAYVTLRHQQMLELIPERTDVMTVGVLLTPREDGLRPWDTSMVATRGDQHFEPDLRTALERLWGALGSDVTQSLDEVDEILDDVGSALEAEVNAREPYS
;
A
#
# COMPACT_ATOMS: atom_id res chain seq x y z
N MET A 1 -4.24 -27.15 -26.96
CA MET A 1 -3.90 -25.71 -26.94
C MET A 1 -4.81 -24.83 -27.84
N SER A 2 -5.90 -25.35 -28.41
CA SER A 2 -6.63 -24.68 -29.51
C SER A 2 -8.06 -24.18 -29.18
N ASP A 3 -8.47 -24.08 -27.91
CA ASP A 3 -9.88 -23.77 -27.59
C ASP A 3 -10.05 -22.83 -26.37
N ARG A 4 -9.15 -21.84 -26.21
CA ARG A 4 -9.14 -20.95 -25.02
C ARG A 4 -9.09 -19.45 -25.33
N GLN A 5 -9.13 -19.05 -26.60
CA GLN A 5 -9.39 -17.64 -26.95
C GLN A 5 -10.84 -17.24 -26.61
N SER A 6 -11.74 -18.20 -26.36
CA SER A 6 -13.16 -18.01 -26.03
C SER A 6 -13.44 -17.56 -24.59
N ASP A 7 -12.45 -17.53 -23.69
CA ASP A 7 -12.65 -17.22 -22.26
C ASP A 7 -12.20 -15.80 -21.87
N LEU A 8 -11.79 -14.98 -22.84
CA LEU A 8 -11.42 -13.59 -22.60
C LEU A 8 -12.69 -12.75 -22.41
N LEU A 9 -12.88 -12.25 -21.19
CA LEU A 9 -13.95 -11.31 -20.91
C LEU A 9 -13.52 -9.91 -21.40
N GLN A 10 -14.20 -9.39 -22.41
CA GLN A 10 -14.02 -8.02 -22.86
C GLN A 10 -15.08 -7.12 -22.23
N LEU A 11 -14.63 -6.03 -21.62
CA LEU A 11 -15.47 -4.95 -21.11
C LEU A 11 -15.35 -3.76 -22.04
N HIS A 12 -16.50 -3.29 -22.52
CA HIS A 12 -16.61 -2.05 -23.28
C HIS A 12 -17.04 -0.97 -22.30
N ILE A 13 -16.12 -0.04 -22.00
CA ILE A 13 -16.33 1.03 -21.03
C ILE A 13 -16.61 2.29 -21.81
N GLU A 14 -17.86 2.73 -21.78
CA GLU A 14 -18.29 4.00 -22.35
C GLU A 14 -17.88 5.15 -21.44
N THR A 15 -17.19 6.13 -22.00
CA THR A 15 -16.77 7.36 -21.28
C THR A 15 -17.04 8.58 -22.17
N PRO A 16 -17.03 9.81 -21.62
CA PRO A 16 -17.09 11.02 -22.43
C PRO A 16 -15.97 11.13 -23.48
N GLN A 17 -14.82 10.46 -23.27
CA GLN A 17 -13.67 10.46 -24.17
C GLN A 17 -13.74 9.32 -25.23
N GLY A 18 -14.76 8.46 -25.19
CA GLY A 18 -14.97 7.35 -26.12
C GLY A 18 -15.14 6.00 -25.43
N ILE A 19 -15.17 4.93 -26.25
CA ILE A 19 -15.27 3.55 -25.78
C ILE A 19 -13.86 3.00 -25.56
N PHE A 20 -13.56 2.62 -24.32
CA PHE A 20 -12.34 1.89 -23.99
C PHE A 20 -12.64 0.40 -23.85
N VAL A 21 -11.89 -0.45 -24.57
CA VAL A 21 -12.00 -1.90 -24.43
C VAL A 21 -10.96 -2.39 -23.40
N ARG A 22 -11.42 -3.13 -22.41
CA ARG A 22 -10.60 -3.78 -21.39
C ARG A 22 -10.74 -5.29 -21.48
N THR A 23 -9.61 -5.97 -21.59
CA THR A 23 -9.57 -7.44 -21.58
C THR A 23 -9.25 -7.92 -20.19
N ILE A 24 -10.20 -8.65 -19.58
CA ILE A 24 -10.00 -9.34 -18.31
C ILE A 24 -9.48 -10.73 -18.64
N ARG A 25 -8.24 -11.01 -18.21
CA ARG A 25 -7.59 -12.29 -18.42
C ARG A 25 -8.30 -13.38 -17.62
N PRO A 26 -8.29 -14.64 -18.07
CA PRO A 26 -8.70 -15.76 -17.23
C PRO A 26 -7.76 -15.89 -16.03
N ALA A 27 -8.21 -16.57 -14.98
CA ALA A 27 -7.38 -16.83 -13.81
C ALA A 27 -6.13 -17.64 -14.19
N ALA A 28 -5.00 -17.38 -13.53
CA ALA A 28 -3.72 -18.04 -13.77
C ALA A 28 -3.83 -19.56 -13.67
N PHE A 29 -2.93 -20.28 -14.33
CA PHE A 29 -2.94 -21.74 -14.27
C PHE A 29 -2.61 -22.25 -12.87
N LEU A 30 -3.33 -23.28 -12.46
CA LEU A 30 -2.99 -24.02 -11.25
C LEU A 30 -1.93 -25.07 -11.62
N PRO A 31 -0.86 -25.23 -10.81
CA PRO A 31 0.08 -26.33 -11.01
C PRO A 31 -0.65 -27.68 -10.95
N GLU A 32 -0.31 -28.59 -11.88
CA GLU A 32 -1.02 -29.87 -12.05
C GLU A 32 -0.55 -30.97 -11.09
N ASP A 33 0.62 -30.79 -10.49
CA ASP A 33 1.33 -31.75 -9.66
C ASP A 33 0.94 -31.69 -8.17
N ILE A 34 0.06 -30.75 -7.81
CA ILE A 34 -0.35 -30.50 -6.42
C ILE A 34 -1.88 -30.56 -6.26
N ASP A 35 -2.36 -30.79 -5.03
CA ASP A 35 -3.80 -30.78 -4.77
C ASP A 35 -4.42 -29.45 -5.20
N ARG A 36 -5.54 -29.50 -5.94
CA ARG A 36 -6.16 -28.33 -6.56
C ARG A 36 -6.58 -27.26 -5.54
N GLY A 37 -7.03 -27.67 -4.35
CA GLY A 37 -7.37 -26.74 -3.28
C GLY A 37 -6.15 -25.93 -2.85
N TRP A 38 -5.07 -26.64 -2.55
CA TRP A 38 -3.79 -26.03 -2.16
C TRP A 38 -3.15 -25.20 -3.28
N ALA A 39 -3.29 -25.65 -4.53
CA ALA A 39 -2.89 -24.90 -5.72
C ALA A 39 -3.61 -23.55 -5.81
N ALA A 40 -4.94 -23.57 -5.66
CA ALA A 40 -5.76 -22.37 -5.73
C ALA A 40 -5.44 -21.40 -4.59
N GLU A 41 -5.23 -21.90 -3.38
CA GLU A 41 -4.77 -21.10 -2.23
C GLU A 41 -3.42 -20.44 -2.52
N THR A 42 -2.43 -21.23 -2.98
CA THR A 42 -1.07 -20.76 -3.28
C THR A 42 -1.06 -19.69 -4.38
N VAL A 43 -1.80 -19.90 -5.47
CA VAL A 43 -1.87 -18.93 -6.58
C VAL A 43 -2.62 -17.67 -6.17
N THR A 44 -3.71 -17.79 -5.39
CA THR A 44 -4.46 -16.63 -4.88
C THR A 44 -3.58 -15.77 -3.97
N ARG A 45 -2.84 -16.39 -3.04
CA ARG A 45 -1.87 -15.72 -2.18
C ARG A 45 -0.72 -15.12 -2.98
N GLY A 46 -0.20 -15.89 -3.95
CA GLY A 46 0.86 -15.48 -4.85
C GLY A 46 0.50 -14.25 -5.68
N ALA A 47 -0.74 -14.13 -6.16
CA ALA A 47 -1.21 -12.96 -6.90
C ALA A 47 -1.15 -11.68 -6.04
N ALA A 48 -1.61 -11.77 -4.78
CA ALA A 48 -1.54 -10.66 -3.83
C ALA A 48 -0.09 -10.28 -3.51
N ALA A 49 0.79 -11.28 -3.35
CA ALA A 49 2.20 -11.07 -3.05
C ALA A 49 3.00 -10.53 -4.26
N TYR A 50 2.63 -10.91 -5.48
CA TYR A 50 3.32 -10.55 -6.72
C TYR A 50 2.98 -9.14 -7.18
N TRP A 51 1.69 -8.83 -7.32
CA TRP A 51 1.21 -7.53 -7.81
C TRP A 51 1.02 -6.51 -6.69
N GLY A 52 0.69 -6.96 -5.48
CA GLY A 52 0.66 -6.15 -4.27
C GLY A 52 2.06 -6.04 -3.68
N LEU A 53 2.29 -6.47 -2.45
CA LEU A 53 3.62 -6.57 -1.84
C LEU A 53 3.65 -7.73 -0.85
N ARG A 54 4.74 -8.52 -0.85
CA ARG A 54 4.91 -9.71 0.01
C ARG A 54 4.78 -9.39 1.50
N ASP A 55 5.17 -8.19 1.91
CA ASP A 55 5.16 -7.74 3.30
C ASP A 55 3.76 -7.69 3.91
N PHE A 56 2.73 -7.46 3.09
CA PHE A 56 1.34 -7.37 3.53
C PHE A 56 0.59 -8.71 3.52
N VAL A 57 1.19 -9.76 2.95
CA VAL A 57 0.56 -11.06 2.77
C VAL A 57 1.14 -12.04 3.78
N PHE A 58 0.30 -12.60 4.63
CA PHE A 58 0.68 -13.45 5.74
C PHE A 58 0.29 -14.90 5.51
N ARG A 59 1.20 -15.78 5.90
CA ARG A 59 0.98 -17.23 5.86
C ARG A 59 -0.07 -17.64 6.89
N PRO A 60 -0.82 -18.73 6.63
CA PRO A 60 -1.70 -19.34 7.63
C PRO A 60 -0.96 -19.56 8.95
N ALA A 61 -1.38 -18.88 10.00
CA ALA A 61 -0.80 -19.09 11.32
C ALA A 61 -1.41 -20.35 11.96
N ILE A 62 -0.58 -21.33 12.30
CA ILE A 62 -1.03 -22.55 12.96
C ILE A 62 -1.26 -22.26 14.44
N ARG A 63 -2.51 -22.38 14.92
CA ARG A 63 -2.81 -22.36 16.35
C ARG A 63 -3.19 -23.72 16.88
N ARG A 64 -2.65 -24.04 18.06
CA ARG A 64 -3.05 -25.21 18.82
C ARG A 64 -4.39 -24.95 19.50
N ARG A 65 -5.40 -25.76 19.20
CA ARG A 65 -6.71 -25.76 19.88
C ARG A 65 -6.94 -27.12 20.52
N GLY A 66 -6.63 -27.23 21.81
CA GLY A 66 -6.64 -28.52 22.52
C GLY A 66 -5.52 -29.44 22.02
N ARG A 67 -5.86 -30.66 21.58
CA ARG A 67 -4.89 -31.61 21.00
C ARG A 67 -4.63 -31.43 19.49
N ALA A 68 -5.42 -30.60 18.80
CA ALA A 68 -5.31 -30.43 17.35
C ALA A 68 -4.67 -29.08 16.97
N ASN A 69 -3.90 -29.08 15.89
CA ASN A 69 -3.44 -27.87 15.21
C ASN A 69 -4.53 -27.40 14.24
N ARG A 70 -4.81 -26.10 14.22
CA ARG A 70 -5.75 -25.48 13.29
C ARG A 70 -5.12 -24.24 12.68
N GLU A 71 -5.08 -24.19 11.36
CA GLU A 71 -4.63 -23.04 10.60
C GLU A 71 -5.64 -21.89 10.71
N LEU A 72 -5.12 -20.67 10.90
CA LEU A 72 -5.86 -19.42 10.92
C LEU A 72 -6.03 -18.89 9.49
N GLY A 73 -7.04 -19.42 8.80
CA GLY A 73 -7.39 -19.04 7.44
C GLY A 73 -6.33 -19.40 6.40
N ASP A 74 -6.66 -19.16 5.12
CA ASP A 74 -5.84 -19.61 3.98
C ASP A 74 -4.85 -18.49 3.58
N THR A 75 -5.26 -17.23 3.77
CA THR A 75 -4.41 -16.05 3.62
C THR A 75 -4.93 -14.93 4.52
N ILE A 76 -4.03 -14.25 5.21
CA ILE A 76 -4.32 -13.01 5.95
C ILE A 76 -3.60 -11.89 5.21
N ILE A 77 -4.29 -10.78 4.93
CA ILE A 77 -3.68 -9.58 4.38
C ILE A 77 -3.80 -8.46 5.41
N VAL A 78 -2.70 -7.77 5.72
CA VAL A 78 -2.70 -6.62 6.63
C VAL A 78 -1.97 -5.47 5.95
N VAL A 79 -2.63 -4.32 5.84
CA VAL A 79 -2.07 -3.12 5.22
C VAL A 79 -2.67 -1.86 5.85
N GLY A 80 -1.82 -1.06 6.49
CA GLY A 80 -2.24 0.15 7.21
C GLY A 80 -3.34 -0.16 8.23
N PRO A 81 -4.46 0.59 8.29
CA PRO A 81 -5.55 0.37 9.25
C PRO A 81 -6.53 -0.73 8.82
N ARG A 82 -6.27 -1.48 7.75
CA ARG A 82 -7.20 -2.47 7.20
C ARG A 82 -6.56 -3.86 7.12
N ALA A 83 -7.42 -4.87 7.16
CA ALA A 83 -7.02 -6.25 6.99
C ALA A 83 -8.11 -7.05 6.28
N ALA A 84 -7.72 -8.15 5.63
CA ALA A 84 -8.63 -9.09 5.01
C ALA A 84 -8.32 -10.52 5.50
N SER A 85 -9.37 -11.26 5.85
CA SER A 85 -9.26 -12.70 6.09
C SER A 85 -9.82 -13.43 4.89
N VAL A 86 -8.93 -14.04 4.11
CA VAL A 86 -9.25 -14.63 2.81
C VAL A 86 -9.41 -16.15 2.97
N GLN A 87 -10.48 -16.66 2.38
CA GLN A 87 -10.78 -18.08 2.29
C GLN A 87 -10.95 -18.48 0.82
N VAL A 88 -10.23 -19.50 0.39
CA VAL A 88 -10.26 -19.99 -0.98
C VAL A 88 -11.02 -21.31 -1.01
N LYS A 89 -11.87 -21.48 -2.03
CA LYS A 89 -12.54 -22.75 -2.30
C LYS A 89 -12.45 -23.06 -3.78
N SER A 90 -11.90 -24.24 -4.10
CA SER A 90 -11.77 -24.71 -5.48
C SER A 90 -12.73 -25.85 -5.79
N ARG A 91 -13.31 -25.80 -6.99
CA ARG A 91 -14.14 -26.86 -7.56
C ARG A 91 -13.29 -27.79 -8.41
N ARG A 92 -13.12 -29.04 -7.96
CA ARG A 92 -12.58 -30.11 -8.81
C ARG A 92 -13.69 -30.64 -9.71
N ASN A 93 -13.42 -30.68 -11.02
CA ASN A 93 -14.31 -31.23 -12.05
C ASN A 93 -15.74 -30.68 -11.95
N PRO A 94 -15.95 -29.38 -12.25
CA PRO A 94 -17.31 -28.83 -12.36
C PRO A 94 -18.11 -29.66 -13.37
N GLY A 95 -19.35 -30.00 -13.03
CA GLY A 95 -20.25 -30.73 -13.93
C GLY A 95 -21.28 -29.81 -14.58
N ASP A 96 -22.05 -30.35 -15.53
CA ASP A 96 -23.05 -29.59 -16.29
C ASP A 96 -24.39 -29.39 -15.54
N ASP A 97 -24.57 -30.02 -14.37
CA ASP A 97 -25.77 -29.84 -13.54
C ASP A 97 -25.68 -28.52 -12.74
N GLU A 98 -26.26 -27.48 -13.31
CA GLU A 98 -26.30 -26.14 -12.71
C GLU A 98 -26.89 -26.14 -11.29
N ARG A 99 -27.92 -26.95 -11.00
CA ARG A 99 -28.50 -27.01 -9.65
C ARG A 99 -27.53 -27.62 -8.65
N ARG A 100 -26.74 -28.60 -9.07
CA ARG A 100 -25.69 -29.19 -8.26
C ARG A 100 -24.56 -28.20 -8.00
N GLU A 101 -24.17 -27.43 -9.01
CA GLU A 101 -23.14 -26.40 -8.85
C GLU A 101 -23.61 -25.25 -7.96
N ARG A 102 -24.86 -24.77 -8.09
CA ARG A 102 -25.44 -23.77 -7.17
C ARG A 102 -25.42 -24.26 -5.71
N ARG A 103 -25.87 -25.49 -5.44
CA ARG A 103 -25.81 -26.09 -4.09
C ARG A 103 -24.38 -26.21 -3.58
N TRP A 104 -23.43 -26.51 -4.46
CA TRP A 104 -22.02 -26.57 -4.10
C TRP A 104 -21.47 -25.19 -3.72
N LEU A 105 -21.78 -24.16 -4.51
CA LEU A 105 -21.40 -22.77 -4.24
C LEU A 105 -21.98 -22.30 -2.91
N ASP A 106 -23.29 -22.43 -2.69
CA ASP A 106 -23.94 -22.02 -1.44
C ASP A 106 -23.28 -22.67 -0.22
N LYS A 107 -23.05 -24.00 -0.30
CA LYS A 107 -22.39 -24.76 0.76
C LYS A 107 -20.98 -24.24 1.01
N LYS A 108 -20.17 -24.08 -0.03
CA LYS A 108 -18.74 -23.75 0.10
C LYS A 108 -18.50 -22.30 0.47
N ILE A 109 -19.29 -21.38 -0.04
CA ILE A 109 -19.30 -19.98 0.38
C ILE A 109 -19.72 -19.93 1.86
N GLY A 110 -20.81 -20.59 2.26
CA GLY A 110 -21.23 -20.61 3.67
C GLY A 110 -20.22 -21.23 4.63
N GLU A 111 -19.45 -22.24 4.19
CA GLU A 111 -18.29 -22.77 4.94
C GLU A 111 -17.16 -21.73 5.06
N ALA A 112 -16.76 -21.13 3.95
CA ALA A 112 -15.68 -20.14 3.88
C ALA A 112 -15.98 -18.88 4.71
N VAL A 113 -17.20 -18.35 4.64
CA VAL A 113 -17.63 -17.19 5.43
C VAL A 113 -17.48 -17.47 6.92
N ARG A 114 -17.97 -18.62 7.41
CA ARG A 114 -17.83 -19.01 8.82
C ARG A 114 -16.37 -19.16 9.23
N GLN A 115 -15.51 -19.66 8.35
CA GLN A 115 -14.07 -19.79 8.61
C GLN A 115 -13.38 -18.41 8.69
N SER A 116 -13.67 -17.51 7.76
CA SER A 116 -13.12 -16.15 7.74
C SER A 116 -13.55 -15.35 8.97
N VAL A 117 -14.86 -15.29 9.28
CA VAL A 117 -15.39 -14.62 10.48
C VAL A 117 -14.83 -15.24 11.76
N GLY A 118 -14.73 -16.57 11.80
CA GLY A 118 -14.13 -17.28 12.93
C GLY A 118 -12.66 -16.94 13.15
N THR A 119 -11.90 -16.74 12.07
CA THR A 119 -10.49 -16.32 12.10
C THR A 119 -10.37 -14.89 12.63
N ILE A 120 -11.15 -13.96 12.07
CA ILE A 120 -11.19 -12.56 12.53
C ILE A 120 -11.47 -12.50 14.04
N ARG A 121 -12.49 -13.23 14.51
CA ARG A 121 -12.81 -13.28 15.96
C ARG A 121 -11.66 -13.85 16.79
N ALA A 122 -10.99 -14.90 16.32
CA ALA A 122 -9.86 -15.51 17.04
C ALA A 122 -8.63 -14.59 17.13
N LEU A 123 -8.42 -13.75 16.12
CA LEU A 123 -7.38 -12.72 16.11
C LEU A 123 -7.70 -11.61 17.12
N HIS A 124 -8.93 -11.09 17.13
CA HIS A 124 -9.37 -10.09 18.12
C HIS A 124 -9.22 -10.59 19.56
N LEU A 125 -9.63 -11.83 19.84
CA LEU A 125 -9.55 -12.43 21.18
C LEU A 125 -8.10 -12.60 21.69
N ALA A 126 -7.13 -12.69 20.79
CA ALA A 126 -5.72 -12.84 21.18
C ALA A 126 -5.03 -11.50 21.47
N GLY A 127 -5.64 -10.37 21.09
CA GLY A 127 -5.01 -9.06 21.17
C GLY A 127 -3.91 -8.90 20.11
N VAL A 128 -2.68 -9.27 20.46
CA VAL A 128 -1.50 -9.20 19.58
C VAL A 128 -1.13 -10.61 19.11
N VAL A 129 -0.88 -10.77 17.81
CA VAL A 129 -0.57 -12.05 17.19
C VAL A 129 0.65 -11.89 16.29
N GLU A 130 1.67 -12.72 16.53
CA GLU A 130 2.81 -12.87 15.64
C GLU A 130 2.38 -13.62 14.37
N LEU A 131 2.54 -12.98 13.21
CA LEU A 131 2.26 -13.56 11.90
C LEU A 131 3.52 -13.47 11.01
N GLU A 132 3.82 -14.53 10.28
CA GLU A 132 4.92 -14.52 9.29
C GLU A 132 4.40 -14.09 7.91
N ASN A 133 5.01 -13.07 7.33
CA ASN A 133 4.66 -12.60 6.00
C ASN A 133 5.33 -13.45 4.89
N GLU A 134 4.94 -13.22 3.63
CA GLU A 134 5.49 -13.95 2.47
C GLU A 134 6.97 -13.63 2.20
N ARG A 135 7.53 -12.62 2.88
CA ARG A 135 8.97 -12.32 2.89
C ARG A 135 9.73 -13.09 3.99
N GLY A 136 9.03 -13.75 4.90
CA GLY A 136 9.60 -14.52 6.01
C GLY A 136 9.82 -13.72 7.30
N PHE A 137 9.33 -12.47 7.36
CA PHE A 137 9.41 -11.67 8.58
C PHE A 137 8.22 -11.96 9.49
N THR A 138 8.49 -12.20 10.77
CA THR A 138 7.46 -12.25 11.82
C THR A 138 7.10 -10.82 12.25
N VAL A 139 5.81 -10.50 12.20
CA VAL A 139 5.28 -9.17 12.53
C VAL A 139 4.22 -9.29 13.63
N PRO A 140 4.31 -8.50 14.71
CA PRO A 140 3.25 -8.42 15.72
C PRO A 140 2.07 -7.64 15.14
N ILE A 141 0.92 -8.31 14.99
CA ILE A 141 -0.32 -7.68 14.51
C ILE A 141 -1.32 -7.57 15.64
N ARG A 142 -1.72 -6.34 15.98
CA ARG A 142 -2.86 -6.08 16.85
C ARG A 142 -4.14 -6.04 16.03
N ALA A 143 -4.98 -7.05 16.19
CA ALA A 143 -6.17 -7.21 15.34
C ALA A 143 -7.25 -6.15 15.60
N THR A 144 -7.33 -5.63 16.84
CA THR A 144 -8.31 -4.60 17.25
C THR A 144 -8.08 -3.25 16.57
N ASP A 145 -6.89 -3.00 16.07
CA ASP A 145 -6.51 -1.72 15.45
C ASP A 145 -6.82 -1.71 13.95
N LYS A 146 -7.39 -2.80 13.42
CA LYS A 146 -7.63 -3.01 12.00
C LYS A 146 -9.12 -3.19 11.72
N THR A 147 -9.58 -2.60 10.62
CA THR A 147 -10.89 -2.92 10.05
C THR A 147 -10.77 -4.16 9.19
N TRP A 148 -11.45 -5.24 9.57
CA TRP A 148 -11.35 -6.55 8.93
C TRP A 148 -12.45 -6.78 7.90
N VAL A 149 -12.08 -7.29 6.73
CA VAL A 149 -13.02 -7.71 5.67
C VAL A 149 -12.96 -9.23 5.50
N PRO A 150 -14.08 -9.95 5.66
CA PRO A 150 -14.16 -11.35 5.29
C PRO A 150 -14.26 -11.49 3.77
N VAL A 151 -13.31 -12.20 3.17
CA VAL A 151 -13.23 -12.40 1.71
C VAL A 151 -13.26 -13.88 1.36
N VAL A 152 -14.06 -14.24 0.37
CA VAL A 152 -14.14 -15.59 -0.18
C VAL A 152 -13.78 -15.56 -1.66
N VAL A 153 -12.71 -16.28 -2.01
CA VAL A 153 -12.26 -16.44 -3.40
C VAL A 153 -12.66 -17.83 -3.89
N ILE A 154 -13.39 -17.87 -4.99
CA ILE A 154 -13.88 -19.11 -5.59
C ILE A 154 -13.11 -19.42 -6.88
N ASP A 155 -12.42 -20.56 -6.90
CA ASP A 155 -11.87 -21.16 -8.12
C ASP A 155 -12.92 -22.11 -8.73
N HIS A 156 -13.80 -21.53 -9.55
CA HIS A 156 -14.89 -22.18 -10.28
C HIS A 156 -15.02 -21.48 -11.63
N PRO A 157 -15.47 -22.15 -12.71
CA PRO A 157 -15.74 -21.51 -14.00
C PRO A 157 -16.85 -20.43 -13.98
N GLY A 158 -17.39 -20.08 -12.81
CA GLY A 158 -18.60 -19.26 -12.67
C GLY A 158 -19.91 -20.03 -12.94
N LEU A 159 -21.02 -19.41 -12.58
CA LEU A 159 -22.38 -19.78 -13.00
C LEU A 159 -23.11 -18.51 -13.38
N ASN A 160 -23.82 -18.53 -14.51
CA ASN A 160 -24.60 -17.39 -14.97
C ASN A 160 -25.70 -17.05 -13.96
N ALA A 161 -25.88 -15.76 -13.69
CA ALA A 161 -26.86 -15.21 -12.76
C ALA A 161 -26.81 -15.86 -11.36
N TYR A 162 -25.62 -16.25 -10.88
CA TYR A 162 -25.45 -16.68 -9.50
C TYR A 162 -24.97 -15.52 -8.63
N THR A 163 -25.79 -15.13 -7.66
CA THR A 163 -25.48 -14.05 -6.71
C THR A 163 -25.39 -14.62 -5.30
N PRO A 164 -24.21 -14.62 -4.66
CA PRO A 164 -24.04 -15.08 -3.29
C PRO A 164 -24.90 -14.27 -2.30
N SER A 165 -25.59 -14.95 -1.39
CA SER A 165 -26.34 -14.30 -0.30
C SER A 165 -25.51 -14.33 0.99
N THR A 166 -24.61 -13.37 1.14
CA THR A 166 -23.75 -13.23 2.33
C THR A 166 -23.25 -11.80 2.48
N GLU A 167 -22.83 -11.44 3.69
CA GLU A 167 -22.19 -10.15 4.00
C GLU A 167 -20.70 -10.11 3.63
N ALA A 168 -20.08 -11.27 3.41
CA ALA A 168 -18.68 -11.33 2.95
C ALA A 168 -18.53 -10.89 1.50
N VAL A 169 -17.34 -10.42 1.14
CA VAL A 169 -17.00 -10.18 -0.26
C VAL A 169 -16.70 -11.52 -0.92
N VAL A 170 -17.50 -11.91 -1.92
CA VAL A 170 -17.34 -13.17 -2.64
C VAL A 170 -17.04 -12.87 -4.11
N LEU A 171 -15.95 -13.43 -4.63
CA LEU A 171 -15.48 -13.15 -5.99
C LEU A 171 -14.79 -14.39 -6.60
N LEU A 172 -14.71 -14.43 -7.93
CA LEU A 172 -13.95 -15.48 -8.61
C LEU A 172 -12.44 -15.22 -8.47
N ARG A 173 -11.62 -16.27 -8.53
CA ARG A 173 -10.15 -16.14 -8.54
C ARG A 173 -9.64 -15.23 -9.67
N ARG A 174 -10.30 -15.28 -10.84
CA ARG A 174 -10.03 -14.36 -11.94
C ARG A 174 -10.19 -12.89 -11.52
N ASP A 175 -11.26 -12.59 -10.81
CA ASP A 175 -11.59 -11.23 -10.39
C ASP A 175 -10.62 -10.75 -9.29
N TRP A 176 -10.17 -11.67 -8.42
CA TRP A 176 -9.10 -11.41 -7.44
C TRP A 176 -7.82 -10.97 -8.12
N GLU A 177 -7.37 -11.76 -9.10
CA GLU A 177 -6.15 -11.48 -9.87
C GLU A 177 -6.30 -10.17 -10.66
N PHE A 178 -7.47 -9.93 -11.25
CA PHE A 178 -7.79 -8.67 -11.92
C PHE A 178 -7.61 -7.46 -10.99
N LEU A 179 -8.16 -7.48 -9.76
CA LEU A 179 -8.05 -6.33 -8.85
C LEU A 179 -6.59 -6.00 -8.54
N PHE A 180 -5.78 -7.02 -8.30
CA PHE A 180 -4.35 -6.87 -8.03
C PHE A 180 -3.56 -6.41 -9.26
N GLU A 181 -3.83 -6.98 -10.44
CA GLU A 181 -3.22 -6.54 -11.70
C GLU A 181 -3.60 -5.09 -12.06
N GLN A 182 -4.86 -4.72 -11.84
CA GLN A 182 -5.42 -3.41 -12.14
C GLN A 182 -4.87 -2.31 -11.23
N LEU A 183 -4.75 -2.58 -9.93
CA LEU A 183 -4.40 -1.57 -8.93
C LEU A 183 -2.92 -1.60 -8.52
N LYS A 184 -2.24 -2.75 -8.61
CA LYS A 184 -0.84 -2.94 -8.21
C LYS A 184 -0.49 -2.36 -6.83
N SER A 185 -1.45 -2.47 -5.91
CA SER A 185 -1.38 -1.90 -4.58
C SER A 185 -2.24 -2.75 -3.65
N THR A 186 -1.64 -3.27 -2.59
CA THR A 186 -2.41 -4.04 -1.59
C THR A 186 -3.31 -3.10 -0.82
N TYR A 187 -2.84 -1.88 -0.53
CA TYR A 187 -3.63 -0.84 0.11
C TYR A 187 -4.90 -0.54 -0.70
N ALA A 188 -4.77 -0.27 -2.00
CA ALA A 188 -5.91 0.06 -2.85
C ALA A 188 -6.88 -1.12 -3.02
N VAL A 189 -6.37 -2.36 -3.13
CA VAL A 189 -7.23 -3.55 -3.21
C VAL A 189 -8.02 -3.75 -1.92
N VAL A 190 -7.38 -3.68 -0.75
CA VAL A 190 -8.07 -3.85 0.53
C VAL A 190 -9.03 -2.69 0.82
N GLU A 191 -8.70 -1.47 0.38
CA GLU A 191 -9.62 -0.32 0.44
C GLU A 191 -10.86 -0.53 -0.45
N TYR A 192 -10.68 -1.06 -1.66
CA TYR A 192 -11.77 -1.46 -2.54
C TYR A 192 -12.66 -2.52 -1.88
N LEU A 193 -12.06 -3.60 -1.34
CA LEU A 193 -12.77 -4.68 -0.66
C LEU A 193 -13.56 -4.15 0.55
N ALA A 194 -12.97 -3.24 1.33
CA ALA A 194 -13.66 -2.60 2.44
C ALA A 194 -14.83 -1.72 1.98
N ARG A 195 -14.66 -0.98 0.87
CA ARG A 195 -15.72 -0.14 0.28
C ARG A 195 -16.92 -0.96 -0.17
N VAL A 196 -16.70 -2.09 -0.86
CA VAL A 196 -17.79 -2.94 -1.34
C VAL A 196 -18.42 -3.77 -0.21
N HIS A 197 -17.65 -4.12 0.82
CA HIS A 197 -18.17 -4.76 2.03
C HIS A 197 -19.10 -3.81 2.82
N ALA A 198 -18.70 -2.54 2.99
CA ALA A 198 -19.47 -1.54 3.73
C ALA A 198 -20.75 -1.08 3.01
N ARG A 199 -20.85 -1.30 1.69
CA ARG A 199 -22.02 -1.01 0.86
C ARG A 199 -22.55 -2.31 0.25
N PRO A 200 -23.19 -3.18 1.05
CA PRO A 200 -23.59 -4.49 0.59
C PRO A 200 -24.59 -4.34 -0.56
N GLY A 201 -24.09 -4.60 -1.77
CA GLY A 201 -24.85 -4.76 -2.99
C GLY A 201 -24.48 -6.12 -3.56
N ALA A 202 -25.48 -7.00 -3.66
CA ALA A 202 -25.25 -8.35 -4.14
C ALA A 202 -24.86 -8.29 -5.63
N VAL A 203 -23.66 -8.75 -5.96
CA VAL A 203 -23.16 -8.81 -7.34
C VAL A 203 -23.08 -10.26 -7.78
N GLU A 204 -23.47 -10.51 -9.01
CA GLU A 204 -23.33 -11.83 -9.63
C GLU A 204 -21.84 -12.24 -9.67
N LEU A 205 -21.58 -13.49 -9.30
CA LEU A 205 -20.24 -14.05 -9.26
C LEU A 205 -19.60 -14.02 -10.65
N GLY A 206 -18.42 -13.39 -10.76
CA GLY A 206 -17.74 -13.18 -12.04
C GLY A 206 -18.00 -11.81 -12.68
N ARG A 207 -18.74 -10.91 -12.00
CA ARG A 207 -19.01 -9.54 -12.46
C ARG A 207 -18.29 -8.48 -11.63
N GLU A 208 -17.33 -8.87 -10.81
CA GLU A 208 -16.60 -7.93 -9.94
C GLU A 208 -15.85 -6.86 -10.74
N SER A 209 -15.26 -7.23 -11.89
CA SER A 209 -14.62 -6.28 -12.79
C SER A 209 -15.59 -5.24 -13.34
N VAL A 210 -16.87 -5.59 -13.52
CA VAL A 210 -17.93 -4.63 -13.90
C VAL A 210 -18.24 -3.70 -12.75
N ARG A 211 -18.48 -4.24 -11.55
CA ARG A 211 -18.68 -3.42 -10.34
C ARG A 211 -17.51 -2.45 -10.12
N TYR A 212 -16.27 -2.91 -10.34
CA TYR A 212 -15.09 -2.06 -10.27
C TYR A 212 -15.20 -0.86 -11.21
N TYR A 213 -15.51 -1.08 -12.49
CA TYR A 213 -15.59 0.01 -13.47
C TYR A 213 -16.81 0.92 -13.27
N GLU A 214 -17.94 0.40 -12.77
CA GLU A 214 -19.08 1.21 -12.35
C GLU A 214 -18.69 2.16 -11.21
N LEU A 215 -17.97 1.66 -10.20
CA LEU A 215 -17.48 2.48 -9.10
C LEU A 215 -16.40 3.47 -9.57
N ALA A 216 -15.50 3.07 -10.46
CA ALA A 216 -14.50 3.97 -11.04
C ALA A 216 -15.12 5.08 -11.88
N ALA A 217 -16.18 4.79 -12.64
CA ALA A 217 -16.95 5.80 -13.35
C ALA A 217 -17.67 6.75 -12.40
N ALA A 218 -18.25 6.22 -11.31
CA ALA A 218 -18.87 7.04 -10.27
C ALA A 218 -17.84 7.96 -9.57
N ASP A 219 -16.63 7.46 -9.30
CA ASP A 219 -15.55 8.25 -8.70
C ASP A 219 -15.04 9.36 -9.62
N LEU A 220 -15.00 9.10 -10.93
CA LEU A 220 -14.56 10.08 -11.92
C LEU A 220 -15.48 11.30 -12.00
N VAL A 221 -16.79 11.09 -11.81
CA VAL A 221 -17.79 12.19 -11.85
C VAL A 221 -18.08 12.79 -10.47
N ALA A 222 -17.56 12.20 -9.40
CA ALA A 222 -17.76 12.71 -8.06
C ALA A 222 -16.97 14.03 -7.86
N PRO A 223 -17.55 15.03 -7.18
CA PRO A 223 -16.82 16.24 -6.86
C PRO A 223 -15.64 15.91 -5.93
N PRO A 224 -14.48 16.56 -6.11
CA PRO A 224 -13.37 16.44 -5.17
C PRO A 224 -13.82 16.75 -3.74
N LYS A 225 -13.27 16.00 -2.77
CA LYS A 225 -13.39 16.40 -1.36
C LYS A 225 -12.70 17.76 -1.20
N PRO A 226 -13.29 18.70 -0.43
CA PRO A 226 -12.61 19.96 -0.14
C PRO A 226 -11.29 19.68 0.59
N LEU A 227 -10.26 20.40 0.20
CA LEU A 227 -9.02 20.43 0.97
C LEU A 227 -9.22 21.20 2.27
N ASP A 228 -8.41 20.88 3.27
CA ASP A 228 -8.31 21.73 4.45
C ASP A 228 -7.75 23.11 4.01
N PRO A 229 -8.50 24.21 4.22
CA PRO A 229 -8.10 25.53 3.74
C PRO A 229 -6.77 26.00 4.35
N ARG A 230 -6.37 25.45 5.50
CA ARG A 230 -5.11 25.76 6.18
C ARG A 230 -3.89 25.34 5.36
N LEU A 231 -4.04 24.36 4.45
CA LEU A 231 -2.94 23.88 3.61
C LEU A 231 -2.50 24.87 2.53
N GLY A 232 -3.31 25.90 2.22
CA GLY A 232 -2.94 27.01 1.34
C GLY A 232 -2.54 26.65 -0.11
N ALA A 233 -2.63 25.38 -0.51
CA ALA A 233 -2.13 24.87 -1.78
C ALA A 233 -3.25 24.56 -2.77
N GLU A 234 -2.96 24.71 -4.07
CA GLU A 234 -3.81 24.17 -5.13
C GLU A 234 -3.81 22.64 -5.04
N GLY A 235 -4.97 22.08 -4.70
CA GLY A 235 -5.15 20.63 -4.63
C GLY A 235 -5.25 19.98 -5.99
N ARG A 236 -4.62 18.81 -6.11
CA ARG A 236 -4.99 17.85 -7.14
C ARG A 236 -5.97 16.84 -6.57
N SER A 237 -6.99 16.52 -7.35
CA SER A 237 -7.92 15.44 -7.04
C SER A 237 -7.75 14.33 -8.05
N ALA A 238 -7.88 13.09 -7.59
CA ALA A 238 -7.91 11.91 -8.42
C ALA A 238 -9.07 11.01 -7.98
N PRO A 239 -9.70 10.25 -8.89
CA PRO A 239 -10.70 9.27 -8.51
C PRO A 239 -10.08 8.22 -7.59
N LEU A 240 -10.86 7.70 -6.62
CA LEU A 240 -10.37 6.66 -5.72
C LEU A 240 -10.00 5.38 -6.49
N LEU A 241 -10.82 5.01 -7.48
CA LEU A 241 -10.54 3.92 -8.40
C LEU A 241 -10.20 4.45 -9.80
N PRO A 242 -9.00 4.18 -10.34
CA PRO A 242 -8.67 4.58 -11.69
C PRO A 242 -9.34 3.67 -12.73
N GLN A 243 -9.80 4.25 -13.85
CA GLN A 243 -10.26 3.46 -15.01
C GLN A 243 -9.08 2.92 -15.84
N ALA A 244 -7.96 3.64 -15.87
CA ALA A 244 -6.71 3.14 -16.44
C ALA A 244 -6.07 2.13 -15.48
N PRO A 245 -5.48 1.03 -15.98
CA PRO A 245 -4.67 0.15 -15.15
C PRO A 245 -3.45 0.89 -14.62
N ALA A 246 -2.97 0.49 -13.44
CA ALA A 246 -1.69 0.94 -12.92
C ALA A 246 -0.55 0.63 -13.93
N PRO A 247 0.43 1.53 -14.09
CA PRO A 247 1.49 1.36 -15.08
C PRO A 247 2.29 0.07 -14.88
N ALA A 248 2.84 -0.48 -15.97
CA ALA A 248 3.67 -1.69 -15.94
C ALA A 248 4.89 -1.51 -15.02
N SER A 249 5.60 -0.40 -15.21
CA SER A 249 6.71 0.11 -14.40
C SER A 249 6.19 1.12 -13.38
N ASP A 250 5.82 0.65 -12.20
CA ASP A 250 5.40 1.52 -11.10
C ASP A 250 6.63 1.91 -10.27
N LEU A 251 7.06 3.16 -10.32
CA LEU A 251 8.20 3.65 -9.53
C LEU A 251 7.96 3.46 -8.02
N VAL A 252 6.71 3.62 -7.56
CA VAL A 252 6.34 3.39 -6.16
C VAL A 252 6.60 1.94 -5.78
N ARG A 253 6.31 1.00 -6.68
CA ARG A 253 6.60 -0.43 -6.47
C ARG A 253 8.10 -0.68 -6.30
N VAL A 254 8.95 -0.02 -7.09
CA VAL A 254 10.41 -0.15 -6.97
C VAL A 254 10.89 0.39 -5.62
N MET A 255 10.44 1.59 -5.23
CA MET A 255 10.75 2.17 -3.92
C MET A 255 10.34 1.25 -2.76
N LEU A 256 9.12 0.69 -2.83
CA LEU A 256 8.62 -0.25 -1.83
C LEU A 256 9.48 -1.51 -1.72
N GLU A 257 9.91 -2.10 -2.84
CA GLU A 257 10.78 -3.29 -2.84
C GLU A 257 12.19 -2.96 -2.32
N ASP A 258 12.74 -1.79 -2.66
CA ASP A 258 14.03 -1.34 -2.10
C ASP A 258 13.96 -1.22 -0.58
N ILE A 259 12.93 -0.53 -0.05
CA ILE A 259 12.71 -0.38 1.39
C ILE A 259 12.41 -1.73 2.05
N ALA A 260 11.68 -2.61 1.36
CA ALA A 260 11.37 -3.96 1.82
C ALA A 260 12.59 -4.92 1.77
N ALA A 261 13.67 -4.54 1.09
CA ALA A 261 14.94 -5.28 1.11
C ALA A 261 15.88 -4.85 2.23
N ILE A 262 15.69 -3.66 2.83
CA ILE A 262 16.52 -3.17 3.94
C ILE A 262 16.34 -4.10 5.16
N ALA A 263 17.45 -4.60 5.70
CA ALA A 263 17.42 -5.43 6.90
C ALA A 263 16.87 -4.62 8.10
N PRO A 264 16.07 -5.23 9.00
CA PRO A 264 15.68 -4.57 10.23
C PRO A 264 16.93 -4.14 11.01
N SER A 265 16.99 -2.87 11.41
CA SER A 265 18.01 -2.34 12.31
C SER A 265 17.51 -2.38 13.77
N GLU A 266 18.44 -2.29 14.73
CA GLU A 266 18.08 -2.12 16.14
C GLU A 266 17.19 -0.87 16.30
N GLY A 267 16.06 -1.02 17.01
CA GLY A 267 15.09 0.05 17.22
C GLY A 267 13.96 0.17 16.19
N HIS A 268 14.05 -0.50 15.03
CA HIS A 268 12.96 -0.54 14.04
C HIS A 268 12.23 -1.88 14.08
N ASP A 269 11.12 -1.93 14.81
CA ASP A 269 10.31 -3.14 14.85
C ASP A 269 9.61 -3.41 13.50
N ALA A 270 9.31 -4.69 13.24
CA ALA A 270 8.74 -5.12 11.98
C ALA A 270 7.35 -4.51 11.71
N ALA A 271 6.61 -4.12 12.76
CA ALA A 271 5.28 -3.51 12.65
C ALA A 271 5.35 -2.06 12.19
N SER A 272 6.27 -1.27 12.74
CA SER A 272 6.52 0.12 12.33
C SER A 272 6.96 0.17 10.88
N ARG A 273 7.83 -0.77 10.46
CA ARG A 273 8.21 -0.92 9.07
C ARG A 273 7.02 -1.25 8.17
N LEU A 274 6.17 -2.19 8.57
CA LEU A 274 4.95 -2.55 7.82
C LEU A 274 4.03 -1.33 7.65
N ASP A 275 3.89 -0.51 8.69
CA ASP A 275 3.12 0.72 8.65
C ASP A 275 3.71 1.77 7.70
N SER A 276 5.05 1.96 7.69
CA SER A 276 5.72 2.89 6.77
C SER A 276 5.56 2.47 5.31
N ILE A 277 5.74 1.18 5.03
CA ILE A 277 5.54 0.61 3.69
C ILE A 277 4.05 0.74 3.29
N ALA A 278 3.11 0.50 4.22
CA ALA A 278 1.69 0.70 3.96
C ALA A 278 1.34 2.17 3.68
N ALA A 279 2.04 3.12 4.31
CA ALA A 279 1.87 4.54 4.04
C ALA A 279 2.28 4.89 2.61
N ILE A 280 3.40 4.36 2.13
CA ILE A 280 3.86 4.58 0.75
C ILE A 280 2.94 3.86 -0.25
N ASP A 281 2.49 2.63 0.03
CA ASP A 281 1.52 1.93 -0.83
C ASP A 281 0.14 2.64 -0.85
N ALA A 282 -0.14 3.52 0.11
CA ALA A 282 -1.34 4.35 0.12
C ALA A 282 -1.30 5.51 -0.89
N VAL A 283 -0.22 5.71 -1.66
CA VAL A 283 -0.24 6.66 -2.80
C VAL A 283 -1.35 6.26 -3.77
N PRO A 284 -2.34 7.14 -4.04
CA PRO A 284 -3.44 6.82 -4.93
C PRO A 284 -2.93 6.39 -6.31
N VAL A 285 -3.45 5.27 -6.82
CA VAL A 285 -2.98 4.67 -8.08
C VAL A 285 -3.04 5.67 -9.25
N GLY A 286 -4.08 6.49 -9.29
CA GLY A 286 -4.28 7.51 -10.33
C GLY A 286 -3.23 8.63 -10.37
N VAL A 287 -2.41 8.81 -9.33
CA VAL A 287 -1.34 9.84 -9.29
C VAL A 287 0.07 9.26 -9.36
N ARG A 288 0.22 7.93 -9.40
CA ARG A 288 1.54 7.27 -9.38
C ARG A 288 2.36 7.56 -10.64
N LEU A 289 1.72 7.72 -11.80
CA LEU A 289 2.42 8.07 -13.04
C LEU A 289 3.00 9.49 -12.98
N ASP A 290 2.20 10.49 -12.61
CA ASP A 290 2.65 11.88 -12.41
C ASP A 290 3.77 12.00 -11.36
N LEU A 291 3.73 11.15 -10.33
CA LEU A 291 4.80 11.07 -9.33
C LEU A 291 6.06 10.48 -9.95
N ALA A 292 5.93 9.37 -10.70
CA ALA A 292 7.06 8.72 -11.35
C ALA A 292 7.75 9.66 -12.36
N GLU A 293 6.99 10.33 -13.23
CA GLU A 293 7.52 11.28 -14.20
C GLU A 293 8.26 12.45 -13.52
N ALA A 294 7.71 12.98 -12.43
CA ALA A 294 8.36 14.05 -11.68
C ALA A 294 9.67 13.60 -11.04
N VAL A 295 9.69 12.44 -10.39
CA VAL A 295 10.88 11.92 -9.72
C VAL A 295 11.96 11.55 -10.74
N LEU A 296 11.59 10.89 -11.85
CA LEU A 296 12.56 10.55 -12.91
C LEU A 296 13.16 11.81 -13.54
N LYS A 297 12.36 12.86 -13.75
CA LYS A 297 12.86 14.16 -14.20
C LYS A 297 13.86 14.75 -13.19
N TRP A 298 13.56 14.72 -11.89
CA TRP A 298 14.50 15.21 -10.89
C TRP A 298 15.81 14.44 -10.89
N LEU A 299 15.76 13.11 -11.02
CA LEU A 299 16.96 12.29 -11.10
C LEU A 299 17.81 12.64 -12.33
N ASP A 300 17.17 12.84 -13.49
CA ASP A 300 17.84 13.31 -14.71
C ASP A 300 18.51 14.68 -14.48
N ASP A 301 17.77 15.66 -13.96
CA ASP A 301 18.27 17.00 -13.62
C ASP A 301 19.45 16.95 -12.61
N LEU A 302 19.46 15.97 -11.72
CA LEU A 302 20.50 15.80 -10.70
C LEU A 302 21.79 15.17 -11.26
N THR A 303 21.71 14.28 -12.26
CA THR A 303 22.92 13.65 -12.85
C THR A 303 23.86 14.63 -13.56
N GLY A 304 23.38 15.82 -13.92
CA GLY A 304 24.20 16.89 -14.50
C GLY A 304 24.67 17.95 -13.50
N SER A 305 24.60 17.69 -12.19
CA SER A 305 25.00 18.67 -11.17
C SER A 305 26.51 18.81 -11.08
N GLU A 306 26.99 20.02 -10.78
CA GLU A 306 28.42 20.29 -10.55
C GLU A 306 28.92 19.57 -9.29
N ASP A 307 30.16 19.08 -9.34
CA ASP A 307 30.80 18.44 -8.19
C ASP A 307 30.79 19.35 -6.95
N GLY A 308 30.42 18.79 -5.81
CA GLY A 308 30.33 19.53 -4.54
C GLY A 308 29.02 20.28 -4.32
N VAL A 309 28.11 20.33 -5.30
CA VAL A 309 26.80 20.99 -5.16
C VAL A 309 25.75 20.01 -4.65
N THR A 310 25.20 20.27 -3.45
CA THR A 310 24.03 19.55 -2.97
C THR A 310 22.75 20.18 -3.51
N ARG A 311 21.98 19.44 -4.30
CA ARG A 311 20.65 19.85 -4.78
C ARG A 311 19.59 18.91 -4.25
N TRP A 312 18.42 19.47 -3.98
CA TRP A 312 17.26 18.75 -3.47
C TRP A 312 16.02 19.06 -4.28
N TRP A 313 15.20 18.05 -4.50
CA TRP A 313 13.84 18.20 -4.99
C TRP A 313 12.90 17.52 -4.02
N PHE A 314 11.78 18.17 -3.69
CA PHE A 314 10.75 17.58 -2.83
C PHE A 314 9.36 17.79 -3.41
N ARG A 315 8.50 16.79 -3.25
CA ARG A 315 7.05 16.89 -3.38
C ARG A 315 6.40 16.35 -2.13
N ARG A 316 5.55 17.19 -1.56
CA ARG A 316 4.71 16.89 -0.40
C ARG A 316 3.36 16.41 -0.91
N MET A 317 2.83 15.35 -0.32
CA MET A 317 1.51 14.84 -0.63
C MET A 317 0.72 14.69 0.66
N ILE A 318 -0.30 15.53 0.80
CA ILE A 318 -1.14 15.61 2.01
C ILE A 318 -2.57 15.25 1.61
N TRP A 319 -3.16 14.32 2.36
CA TRP A 319 -4.57 13.95 2.21
C TRP A 319 -5.26 13.93 3.58
N PRO A 320 -6.58 14.18 3.66
CA PRO A 320 -7.31 14.22 4.94
C PRO A 320 -7.19 12.92 5.76
N ASP A 321 -7.29 11.77 5.10
CA ASP A 321 -7.43 10.45 5.77
C ASP A 321 -6.26 9.50 5.42
N ARG A 322 -5.11 10.03 4.99
CA ARG A 322 -3.92 9.23 4.64
C ARG A 322 -2.65 9.77 5.30
N PRO A 323 -1.60 8.96 5.44
CA PRO A 323 -0.29 9.43 5.87
C PRO A 323 0.20 10.63 5.06
N TYR A 324 0.97 11.49 5.71
CA TYR A 324 1.66 12.58 5.03
C TYR A 324 2.90 12.01 4.33
N LEU A 325 2.96 12.10 3.01
CA LEU A 325 4.09 11.59 2.24
C LEU A 325 4.96 12.72 1.71
N ILE A 326 6.26 12.48 1.73
CA ILE A 326 7.28 13.35 1.16
C ILE A 326 8.10 12.48 0.21
N PHE A 327 8.13 12.83 -1.06
CA PHE A 327 9.03 12.21 -2.03
C PHE A 327 10.08 13.24 -2.42
N GLY A 328 11.35 12.84 -2.42
CA GLY A 328 12.40 13.73 -2.85
C GLY A 328 13.51 13.03 -3.61
N ALA A 329 14.40 13.85 -4.16
CA ALA A 329 15.65 13.40 -4.73
C ALA A 329 16.80 14.34 -4.30
N ALA A 330 18.00 13.78 -4.12
CA ALA A 330 19.21 14.53 -3.77
C ALA A 330 20.37 14.18 -4.71
N SER A 331 21.32 15.10 -4.92
CA SER A 331 22.47 14.87 -5.83
C SER A 331 23.54 13.91 -5.27
N ARG A 332 23.63 13.73 -3.95
CA ARG A 332 24.64 12.87 -3.29
C ARG A 332 24.06 12.03 -2.16
N HIS A 333 24.68 10.89 -1.87
CA HIS A 333 24.26 9.95 -0.81
C HIS A 333 25.37 9.82 0.23
N ASP A 334 25.19 10.47 1.37
CA ASP A 334 26.08 10.36 2.53
C ASP A 334 25.30 10.56 3.84
N GLN A 335 26.00 10.44 4.97
CA GLN A 335 25.38 10.56 6.29
C GLN A 335 24.82 11.97 6.56
N VAL A 336 25.45 13.02 6.02
CA VAL A 336 24.99 14.40 6.19
C VAL A 336 23.65 14.58 5.48
N ILE A 337 23.53 14.09 4.24
CA ILE A 337 22.27 14.07 3.50
C ILE A 337 21.20 13.25 4.22
N ALA A 338 21.55 12.08 4.75
CA ALA A 338 20.60 11.26 5.50
C ALA A 338 20.06 11.99 6.75
N ASN A 339 20.95 12.63 7.52
CA ASN A 339 20.58 13.41 8.71
C ASN A 339 19.73 14.63 8.34
N ALA A 340 20.14 15.39 7.32
CA ALA A 340 19.42 16.57 6.84
C ALA A 340 18.01 16.20 6.33
N PHE A 341 17.90 15.10 5.59
CA PHE A 341 16.60 14.58 5.13
C PHE A 341 15.71 14.15 6.30
N SER A 342 16.28 13.48 7.30
CA SER A 342 15.54 13.11 8.51
C SER A 342 15.01 14.35 9.23
N ALA A 343 15.86 15.35 9.45
CA ALA A 343 15.45 16.61 10.07
C ALA A 343 14.37 17.34 9.26
N TYR A 344 14.45 17.34 7.93
CA TYR A 344 13.41 17.87 7.05
C TYR A 344 12.06 17.17 7.25
N VAL A 345 12.04 15.84 7.23
CA VAL A 345 10.81 15.04 7.40
C VAL A 345 10.18 15.31 8.77
N THR A 346 10.98 15.35 9.82
CA THR A 346 10.57 15.64 11.20
C THR A 346 10.03 17.07 11.33
N LEU A 347 10.70 18.07 10.76
CA LEU A 347 10.24 19.46 10.75
C LEU A 347 8.87 19.58 10.06
N ARG A 348 8.73 18.96 8.89
CA ARG A 348 7.48 18.99 8.12
C ARG A 348 6.35 18.27 8.84
N HIS A 349 6.64 17.18 9.54
CA HIS A 349 5.67 16.51 10.40
C HIS A 349 5.16 17.45 11.49
N GLN A 350 6.06 18.07 12.25
CA GLN A 350 5.69 18.98 13.34
C GLN A 350 4.89 20.17 12.85
N GLN A 351 5.34 20.84 11.77
CA GLN A 351 4.62 21.98 11.20
C GLN A 351 3.22 21.59 10.70
N MET A 352 3.03 20.36 10.23
CA MET A 352 1.72 19.86 9.83
C MET A 352 0.82 19.57 11.04
N LEU A 353 1.36 19.03 12.14
CA LEU A 353 0.62 18.89 13.40
C LEU A 353 0.20 20.25 13.98
N GLU A 354 1.06 21.26 13.90
CA GLU A 354 0.73 22.62 14.36
C GLU A 354 -0.36 23.27 13.49
N LEU A 355 -0.31 23.02 12.19
CA LEU A 355 -1.30 23.51 11.25
C LEU A 355 -2.65 22.79 11.42
N ILE A 356 -2.62 21.48 11.67
CA ILE A 356 -3.79 20.59 11.74
C ILE A 356 -3.70 19.73 13.03
N PRO A 357 -3.90 20.34 14.22
CA PRO A 357 -3.69 19.67 15.50
C PRO A 357 -4.67 18.52 15.75
N GLU A 358 -5.76 18.44 14.99
CA GLU A 358 -6.70 17.33 15.07
C GLU A 358 -6.14 16.01 14.52
N ARG A 359 -4.97 16.03 13.88
CA ARG A 359 -4.33 14.86 13.25
C ARG A 359 -3.18 14.27 14.08
N THR A 360 -3.33 14.20 15.40
CA THR A 360 -2.26 13.75 16.33
C THR A 360 -1.65 12.38 16.00
N ASP A 361 -2.42 11.48 15.40
CA ASP A 361 -1.99 10.10 15.10
C ASP A 361 -1.48 9.91 13.67
N VAL A 362 -1.30 11.00 12.92
CA VAL A 362 -0.81 10.93 11.54
C VAL A 362 0.64 10.44 11.51
N MET A 363 0.95 9.63 10.51
CA MET A 363 2.33 9.26 10.18
C MET A 363 2.82 10.13 9.04
N THR A 364 4.05 10.64 9.16
CA THR A 364 4.78 11.19 8.01
C THR A 364 5.81 10.18 7.54
N VAL A 365 5.86 9.91 6.24
CA VAL A 365 6.92 9.09 5.63
C VAL A 365 7.57 9.87 4.50
N GLY A 366 8.88 10.07 4.62
CA GLY A 366 9.74 10.58 3.57
C GLY A 366 10.45 9.45 2.83
N VAL A 367 10.49 9.54 1.50
CA VAL A 367 11.32 8.71 0.62
C VAL A 367 12.27 9.63 -0.16
N LEU A 368 13.57 9.35 -0.10
CA LEU A 368 14.60 10.09 -0.82
C LEU A 368 15.29 9.16 -1.81
N LEU A 369 15.34 9.58 -3.07
CA LEU A 369 16.15 8.91 -4.10
C LEU A 369 17.45 9.67 -4.37
N THR A 370 18.53 8.94 -4.57
CA THR A 370 19.82 9.55 -4.89
C THR A 370 20.47 8.82 -6.06
N PRO A 371 20.82 9.49 -7.17
CA PRO A 371 21.52 8.85 -8.28
C PRO A 371 22.78 8.12 -7.83
N ARG A 372 23.09 6.98 -8.45
CA ARG A 372 24.38 6.31 -8.28
C ARG A 372 25.24 6.48 -9.52
N GLU A 373 26.53 6.56 -9.28
CA GLU A 373 27.54 6.67 -10.34
C GLU A 373 28.15 5.32 -10.73
N ASP A 374 27.94 4.27 -9.92
CA ASP A 374 28.59 2.96 -10.11
C ASP A 374 27.92 2.07 -11.18
N GLY A 375 26.78 2.50 -11.72
CA GLY A 375 26.04 1.80 -12.77
C GLY A 375 25.38 0.49 -12.35
N LEU A 376 25.44 0.10 -11.06
CA LEU A 376 24.82 -1.15 -10.58
C LEU A 376 23.30 -1.04 -10.45
N ARG A 377 22.82 0.15 -10.06
CA ARG A 377 21.40 0.52 -10.01
C ARG A 377 21.28 2.01 -10.31
N PRO A 378 20.12 2.49 -10.80
CA PRO A 378 19.99 3.89 -11.18
C PRO A 378 19.99 4.86 -9.98
N TRP A 379 19.60 4.41 -8.79
CA TRP A 379 19.60 5.23 -7.57
C TRP A 379 19.66 4.38 -6.29
N ASP A 380 19.96 5.05 -5.18
CA ASP A 380 19.74 4.60 -3.81
C ASP A 380 18.39 5.10 -3.29
N THR A 381 17.71 4.29 -2.49
CA THR A 381 16.42 4.63 -1.86
C THR A 381 16.60 4.68 -0.35
N SER A 382 16.34 5.85 0.25
CA SER A 382 16.33 6.08 1.70
C SER A 382 14.92 6.41 2.18
N MET A 383 14.58 6.05 3.42
CA MET A 383 13.27 6.31 4.01
C MET A 383 13.42 6.82 5.44
N VAL A 384 12.61 7.81 5.80
CA VAL A 384 12.42 8.29 7.17
C VAL A 384 10.92 8.23 7.48
N ALA A 385 10.56 7.75 8.67
CA ALA A 385 9.17 7.75 9.12
C ALA A 385 9.10 8.33 10.53
N THR A 386 8.09 9.17 10.79
CA THR A 386 7.86 9.75 12.12
C THR A 386 6.37 9.89 12.44
N ARG A 387 6.06 9.95 13.74
CA ARG A 387 4.73 10.06 14.34
C ARG A 387 4.81 10.85 15.64
N GLY A 388 3.72 11.51 16.00
CA GLY A 388 3.57 12.21 17.27
C GLY A 388 4.34 13.52 17.33
N ASP A 389 4.27 14.20 18.47
CA ASP A 389 5.02 15.44 18.68
C ASP A 389 6.53 15.16 18.68
N GLN A 390 7.27 15.94 17.91
CA GLN A 390 8.73 15.77 17.77
C GLN A 390 9.51 16.57 18.81
N HIS A 391 8.86 17.53 19.48
CA HIS A 391 9.48 18.42 20.48
C HIS A 391 10.85 18.97 20.06
N PHE A 392 10.85 20.00 19.21
CA PHE A 392 12.08 20.69 18.87
C PHE A 392 12.47 21.70 19.94
N GLU A 393 13.74 21.69 20.34
CA GLU A 393 14.33 22.82 21.04
C GLU A 393 14.26 24.09 20.16
N PRO A 394 13.99 25.28 20.74
CA PRO A 394 13.78 26.51 19.97
C PRO A 394 14.91 26.85 18.98
N ASP A 395 16.15 26.61 19.38
CA ASP A 395 17.34 26.92 18.56
C ASP A 395 17.43 25.98 17.35
N LEU A 396 17.24 24.67 17.58
CA LEU A 396 17.21 23.67 16.49
C LEU A 396 16.07 23.96 15.52
N ARG A 397 14.88 24.28 16.05
CA ARG A 397 13.73 24.66 15.21
C ARG A 397 14.07 25.86 14.33
N THR A 398 14.64 26.90 14.92
CA THR A 398 15.01 28.13 14.20
C THR A 398 16.03 27.84 13.11
N ALA A 399 17.04 27.02 13.38
CA ALA A 399 18.03 26.60 12.39
C ALA A 399 17.40 25.80 11.23
N LEU A 400 16.50 24.86 11.55
CA LEU A 400 15.79 24.05 10.54
C LEU A 400 14.81 24.87 9.70
N GLU A 401 14.09 25.82 10.30
CA GLU A 401 13.21 26.74 9.57
C GLU A 401 14.00 27.76 8.76
N ARG A 402 15.21 28.14 9.19
CA ARG A 402 16.14 28.90 8.35
C ARG A 402 16.52 28.07 7.13
N LEU A 403 16.98 26.83 7.30
CA LEU A 403 17.40 25.93 6.22
C LEU A 403 16.27 25.62 5.23
N TRP A 404 15.13 25.18 5.74
CA TRP A 404 14.07 24.59 4.94
C TRP A 404 12.87 25.50 4.72
N GLY A 405 12.77 26.60 5.46
CA GLY A 405 11.62 27.48 5.45
C GLY A 405 10.41 26.96 6.23
N ALA A 406 9.39 27.80 6.29
CA ALA A 406 8.09 27.43 6.83
C ALA A 406 7.35 26.45 5.91
N LEU A 407 6.32 25.78 6.44
CA LEU A 407 5.48 24.92 5.64
C LEU A 407 4.78 25.74 4.54
N GLY A 408 5.08 25.44 3.28
CA GLY A 408 4.47 26.13 2.13
C GLY A 408 5.33 27.22 1.51
N SER A 409 6.48 27.58 2.11
CA SER A 409 7.45 28.47 1.46
C SER A 409 8.37 27.70 0.52
N ASP A 410 8.71 28.30 -0.61
CA ASP A 410 9.85 27.90 -1.41
C ASP A 410 11.10 28.59 -0.85
N VAL A 411 12.14 27.81 -0.59
CA VAL A 411 13.43 28.32 -0.10
C VAL A 411 14.50 27.98 -1.11
N THR A 412 15.22 29.01 -1.53
CA THR A 412 16.45 28.89 -2.33
C THR A 412 17.57 29.48 -1.50
N GLN A 413 18.58 28.67 -1.20
CA GLN A 413 19.78 29.08 -0.47
C GLN A 413 21.03 28.90 -1.32
N SER A 414 22.05 29.72 -1.05
CA SER A 414 23.38 29.49 -1.62
C SER A 414 24.08 28.33 -0.92
N LEU A 415 25.07 27.71 -1.58
CA LEU A 415 25.77 26.53 -1.05
C LEU A 415 26.51 26.83 0.25
N ASP A 416 27.21 27.97 0.30
CA ASP A 416 27.96 28.38 1.47
C ASP A 416 27.04 28.53 2.70
N GLU A 417 25.81 29.02 2.49
CA GLU A 417 24.79 29.09 3.54
C GLU A 417 24.26 27.71 3.93
N VAL A 418 24.09 26.78 2.98
CA VAL A 418 23.61 25.43 3.29
C VAL A 418 24.62 24.67 4.12
N ASP A 419 25.91 24.71 3.77
CA ASP A 419 26.94 24.00 4.53
C ASP A 419 27.10 24.61 5.95
N GLU A 420 27.09 25.94 6.08
CA GLU A 420 27.10 26.62 7.39
C GLU A 420 25.89 26.21 8.24
N ILE A 421 24.69 26.20 7.65
CA ILE A 421 23.47 25.82 8.37
C ILE A 421 23.44 24.31 8.69
N LEU A 422 24.02 23.46 7.84
CA LEU A 422 24.14 22.03 8.11
C LEU A 422 25.11 21.77 9.27
N ASP A 423 26.18 22.54 9.40
CA ASP A 423 27.09 22.49 10.54
C ASP A 423 26.39 22.95 11.84
N ASP A 424 25.59 24.02 11.77
CA ASP A 424 24.75 24.48 12.89
C ASP A 424 23.72 23.40 13.31
N VAL A 425 23.04 22.79 12.34
CA VAL A 425 22.07 21.71 12.58
C VAL A 425 22.77 20.49 13.16
N GLY A 426 23.94 20.11 12.63
CA GLY A 426 24.75 19.01 13.15
C GLY A 426 25.13 19.25 14.61
N SER A 427 25.64 20.44 14.92
CA SER A 427 26.02 20.84 16.27
C SER A 427 24.82 20.84 17.24
N ALA A 428 23.66 21.33 16.79
CA ALA A 428 22.44 21.34 17.58
C ALA A 428 21.90 19.93 17.85
N LEU A 429 21.95 19.04 16.86
CA LEU A 429 21.56 17.63 17.00
C LEU A 429 22.49 16.90 17.98
N GLU A 430 23.81 17.13 17.90
CA GLU A 430 24.77 16.56 18.85
C GLU A 430 24.51 17.04 20.28
N ALA A 431 24.21 18.34 20.46
CA ALA A 431 23.85 18.89 21.76
C ALA A 431 22.58 18.25 22.33
N GLU A 432 21.56 18.01 21.50
CA GLU A 432 20.32 17.37 21.91
C GLU A 432 20.53 15.90 22.33
N VAL A 433 21.34 15.15 21.57
CA VAL A 433 21.70 13.76 21.93
C VAL A 433 22.42 13.73 23.27
N ASN A 434 23.42 14.60 23.47
CA ASN A 434 24.16 14.69 24.74
C ASN A 434 23.27 15.09 25.92
N ALA A 435 22.26 15.92 25.70
CA ALA A 435 21.30 16.33 26.73
C ALA A 435 20.33 15.20 27.16
N ARG A 436 20.12 14.20 26.29
CA ARG A 436 19.24 13.04 26.57
C ARG A 436 19.96 11.88 27.26
N GLU A 437 21.30 11.86 27.28
CA GLU A 437 22.13 10.82 27.93
C GLU A 437 22.68 11.09 29.36
N PRO A 438 22.15 11.98 30.23
CA PRO A 438 22.80 12.24 31.52
C PRO A 438 22.72 11.12 32.57
N TYR A 439 22.07 9.97 32.29
CA TYR A 439 21.83 8.92 33.27
C TYR A 439 21.89 7.47 32.73
N SER A 440 22.77 7.17 31.77
CA SER A 440 23.10 5.78 31.41
C SER A 440 24.34 5.26 32.15
#